data_AF-A0AAT9IA84-F1
#
_entry.id   AF-A0AAT9IA84-F1
#
_cell.length_a   1.000
_cell.length_b   1.000
_cell.length_c   1.000
_cell.angle_alpha   90.00
_cell.angle_beta   90.00
_cell.angle_gamma   90.00
#
_symmetry.space_group_name_H-M   'P 1'
#
loop_
_entity.id
_entity.type
_entity.pdbx_description
1 polymer ?
#
loop_
_entity_poly.entity_id
_entity_poly.type
_entity_poly.pdbx_seq_one_letter_code
_entity_poly.pdbx_strand_id
1 'polypeptide(L)'
;MRTHLLPILSLLLLAFGCKEEKIEPLTKGGKAPGVVSNVTVKNESGKVVLTYDIPADPELLYVKAEYEIRPGNKMEVISTFYNNSLTLEGFGNTEEREVKLYSVSKSEVRSEPVSVKVKPLTPPVTAVFTSLEFAADFGGINAKFKNEDSANIVIGVITKDQNGAPIPADMYYTSDKEGEFSVRGFDASERWFGLYVRDRWQNYSDTVWQLLTPLFEQQLDKKLFKAMKLPTDATTFPSGPLTNLWNDKVSGGSGSNNTWFRSANGSGIPHWVTFDMGVTARLSRFIEIPRGAFDENNLLYSAGDPQLFEIWGTDDPNQDGSFNGWTKLSECEVVKGSGLTIGVNSNDDINKAQAGHEFKLPTDIPPVRYLRIKMLQTFGNADYFWMAELTFYGEIQL
;
A
#
# COMPACT_ATOMS: atom_id res chain seq x y z
N MET A 1 -71.11 -12.80 -22.69
CA MET A 1 -69.85 -12.05 -22.78
C MET A 1 -68.81 -12.72 -21.90
N ARG A 2 -67.82 -13.41 -22.48
CA ARG A 2 -66.45 -13.51 -21.93
C ARG A 2 -65.58 -14.24 -22.95
N THR A 3 -65.03 -13.40 -23.82
CA THR A 3 -63.83 -13.50 -24.63
C THR A 3 -62.82 -14.57 -24.21
N HIS A 4 -62.71 -15.64 -25.01
CA HIS A 4 -61.52 -16.49 -25.10
C HIS A 4 -60.57 -15.91 -26.16
N LEU A 5 -59.78 -14.91 -25.80
CA LEU A 5 -58.78 -14.29 -26.70
C LEU A 5 -57.40 -14.13 -26.05
N LEU A 6 -57.20 -14.64 -24.82
CA LEU A 6 -55.97 -14.41 -24.07
C LEU A 6 -54.84 -15.46 -24.14
N PRO A 7 -54.99 -16.72 -24.62
CA PRO A 7 -53.84 -17.64 -24.63
C PRO A 7 -53.01 -17.58 -25.93
N ILE A 8 -53.47 -16.87 -26.97
CA ILE A 8 -52.75 -16.79 -28.26
C ILE A 8 -51.76 -15.61 -28.30
N LEU A 9 -51.96 -14.59 -27.47
CA LEU A 9 -51.09 -13.41 -27.45
C LEU A 9 -49.81 -13.60 -26.61
N SER A 10 -49.79 -14.53 -25.64
CA SER A 10 -48.57 -14.80 -24.86
C SER A 10 -47.59 -15.76 -25.52
N LEU A 11 -48.00 -16.47 -26.58
CA LEU A 11 -47.13 -17.37 -27.34
C LEU A 11 -46.40 -16.68 -28.50
N LEU A 12 -46.85 -15.47 -28.92
CA LEU A 12 -46.20 -14.69 -29.98
C LEU A 12 -45.04 -13.80 -29.48
N LEU A 13 -44.91 -13.58 -28.17
CA LEU A 13 -43.89 -12.71 -27.57
C LEU A 13 -42.55 -13.43 -27.28
N LEU A 14 -42.49 -14.75 -27.45
CA LEU A 14 -41.26 -15.55 -27.25
C LEU A 14 -40.39 -15.69 -28.52
N ALA A 15 -40.82 -15.14 -29.66
CA ALA A 15 -40.12 -15.29 -30.94
C ALA A 15 -39.12 -14.15 -31.27
N PHE A 16 -39.04 -13.10 -30.44
CA PHE A 16 -38.05 -12.02 -30.60
C PHE A 16 -36.94 -12.13 -29.55
N GLY A 17 -36.21 -13.24 -29.58
CA GLY A 17 -34.89 -13.29 -28.96
C GLY A 17 -33.96 -12.34 -29.72
N CYS A 18 -33.24 -11.47 -29.00
CA CYS A 18 -32.13 -10.70 -29.56
C CYS A 18 -31.17 -11.68 -30.25
N LYS A 19 -30.89 -11.47 -31.54
CA LYS A 19 -29.75 -12.13 -32.18
C LYS A 19 -28.51 -11.57 -31.51
N GLU A 20 -27.68 -12.43 -30.92
CA GLU A 20 -26.31 -12.05 -30.56
C GLU A 20 -25.61 -11.60 -31.85
N GLU A 21 -25.27 -10.31 -31.94
CA GLU A 21 -24.34 -9.83 -32.95
C GLU A 21 -22.99 -10.49 -32.68
N LYS A 22 -22.60 -11.43 -33.54
CA LYS A 22 -21.24 -11.94 -33.54
C LYS A 22 -20.32 -10.80 -33.97
N ILE A 23 -19.40 -10.42 -33.08
CA ILE A 23 -18.30 -9.52 -33.42
C ILE A 23 -17.43 -10.28 -34.42
N GLU A 24 -17.56 -9.93 -35.70
CA GLU A 24 -16.79 -10.47 -36.80
C GLU A 24 -16.09 -9.32 -37.54
N PRO A 25 -14.96 -9.58 -38.23
CA PRO A 25 -14.30 -8.57 -39.03
C PRO A 25 -15.26 -7.93 -40.04
N LEU A 26 -15.17 -6.60 -40.18
CA LEU A 26 -15.99 -5.82 -41.13
C LEU A 26 -15.72 -6.23 -42.59
N THR A 27 -14.55 -6.79 -42.87
CA THR A 27 -14.14 -7.33 -44.16
C THR A 27 -14.02 -8.85 -44.08
N LYS A 28 -14.78 -9.58 -44.92
CA LYS A 28 -14.70 -11.04 -45.03
C LYS A 28 -13.90 -11.45 -46.26
N GLY A 29 -12.91 -12.33 -46.04
CA GLY A 29 -11.99 -12.81 -47.08
C GLY A 29 -10.76 -11.92 -47.25
N GLY A 30 -9.62 -12.53 -47.60
CA GLY A 30 -8.32 -11.87 -47.75
C GLY A 30 -7.18 -12.88 -47.76
N LYS A 31 -6.00 -12.48 -48.27
CA LYS A 31 -4.78 -13.30 -48.14
C LYS A 31 -4.14 -13.03 -46.78
N ALA A 32 -3.41 -14.01 -46.25
CA ALA A 32 -2.54 -13.79 -45.11
C ALA A 32 -1.46 -12.75 -45.48
N PRO A 33 -1.07 -11.84 -44.57
CA PRO A 33 0.06 -10.98 -44.81
C PRO A 33 1.36 -11.79 -44.91
N GLY A 34 2.43 -11.15 -45.41
CA GLY A 34 3.78 -11.70 -45.30
C GLY A 34 4.16 -11.99 -43.84
N VAL A 35 5.12 -12.89 -43.63
CA VAL A 35 5.68 -13.13 -42.29
C VAL A 35 6.52 -11.92 -41.84
N VAL A 36 6.63 -11.72 -40.52
CA VAL A 36 7.63 -10.80 -39.97
C VAL A 36 9.05 -11.29 -40.28
N SER A 37 10.03 -10.40 -40.29
CA SER A 37 11.44 -10.78 -40.54
C SER A 37 12.39 -10.07 -39.59
N ASN A 38 13.68 -10.46 -39.60
CA ASN A 38 14.73 -9.86 -38.75
C ASN A 38 14.36 -9.78 -37.26
N VAL A 39 13.72 -10.84 -36.74
CA VAL A 39 13.31 -10.88 -35.34
C VAL A 39 14.54 -10.87 -34.44
N THR A 40 14.65 -9.88 -33.57
CA THR A 40 15.68 -9.80 -32.53
C THR A 40 15.06 -10.03 -31.15
N VAL A 41 15.84 -10.67 -30.27
CA VAL A 41 15.40 -11.05 -28.92
C VAL A 41 16.25 -10.31 -27.89
N LYS A 42 15.59 -9.52 -27.04
CA LYS A 42 16.19 -8.93 -25.84
C LYS A 42 15.57 -9.58 -24.60
N ASN A 43 16.36 -10.40 -23.91
CA ASN A 43 15.93 -11.02 -22.66
C ASN A 43 16.09 -10.06 -21.48
N GLU A 44 15.07 -9.96 -20.64
CA GLU A 44 15.04 -9.12 -19.44
C GLU A 44 14.46 -9.91 -18.25
N SER A 45 14.41 -9.31 -17.06
CA SER A 45 13.92 -9.93 -15.82
C SER A 45 12.45 -10.36 -15.95
N GLY A 46 12.18 -11.66 -16.00
CA GLY A 46 10.83 -12.23 -16.12
C GLY A 46 10.07 -11.84 -17.41
N LYS A 47 10.75 -11.21 -18.38
CA LYS A 47 10.15 -10.69 -19.62
C LYS A 47 11.13 -10.76 -20.80
N VAL A 48 10.59 -10.67 -22.00
CA VAL A 48 11.35 -10.67 -23.25
C VAL A 48 10.78 -9.59 -24.17
N VAL A 49 11.64 -8.75 -24.73
CA VAL A 49 11.26 -7.79 -25.76
C VAL A 49 11.71 -8.34 -27.12
N LEU A 50 10.75 -8.51 -28.01
CA LEU A 50 10.97 -8.87 -29.41
C LEU A 50 10.85 -7.62 -30.27
N THR A 51 11.78 -7.44 -31.21
CA THR A 51 11.64 -6.45 -32.29
C THR A 51 11.77 -7.15 -33.63
N TYR A 52 11.12 -6.62 -34.66
CA TYR A 52 11.03 -7.27 -35.97
C TYR A 52 10.72 -6.27 -37.08
N ASP A 53 10.98 -6.66 -38.32
CA ASP A 53 10.56 -5.90 -39.49
C ASP A 53 9.12 -6.30 -39.88
N ILE A 54 8.31 -5.28 -40.12
CA ILE A 54 6.89 -5.41 -40.46
C ILE A 54 6.76 -5.71 -41.96
N PRO A 55 5.99 -6.72 -42.37
CA PRO A 55 5.74 -6.98 -43.79
C PRO A 55 5.00 -5.81 -44.43
N ALA A 56 5.43 -5.41 -45.63
CA ALA A 56 4.78 -4.37 -46.40
C ALA A 56 3.47 -4.90 -47.01
N ASP A 57 2.41 -4.95 -46.20
CA ASP A 57 1.09 -5.41 -46.60
C ASP A 57 0.00 -4.42 -46.13
N PRO A 58 -0.78 -3.81 -47.05
CA PRO A 58 -1.83 -2.86 -46.68
C PRO A 58 -2.99 -3.51 -45.89
N GLU A 59 -3.10 -4.84 -45.92
CA GLU A 59 -4.10 -5.60 -45.17
C GLU A 59 -3.61 -6.00 -43.77
N LEU A 60 -2.34 -5.76 -43.41
CA LEU A 60 -1.85 -6.03 -42.06
C LEU A 60 -2.61 -5.19 -41.02
N LEU A 61 -3.07 -5.86 -39.95
CA LEU A 61 -3.71 -5.22 -38.82
C LEU A 61 -2.81 -5.24 -37.57
N TYR A 62 -2.23 -6.40 -37.26
CA TYR A 62 -1.36 -6.54 -36.10
C TYR A 62 -0.37 -7.71 -36.28
N VAL A 63 0.67 -7.70 -35.47
CA VAL A 63 1.54 -8.85 -35.23
C VAL A 63 1.16 -9.44 -33.88
N LYS A 64 1.10 -10.76 -33.81
CA LYS A 64 0.81 -11.51 -32.59
C LYS A 64 1.96 -12.43 -32.23
N ALA A 65 2.32 -12.49 -30.95
CA ALA A 65 3.14 -13.55 -30.40
C ALA A 65 2.30 -14.51 -29.54
N GLU A 66 2.54 -15.80 -29.71
CA GLU A 66 2.02 -16.87 -28.85
C GLU A 66 3.19 -17.57 -28.14
N TYR A 67 3.09 -17.75 -26.82
CA TYR A 67 4.15 -18.33 -25.98
C TYR A 67 3.56 -19.01 -24.74
N GLU A 68 4.36 -19.84 -24.05
CA GLU A 68 3.96 -20.46 -22.77
C GLU A 68 4.80 -19.94 -21.61
N ILE A 69 4.15 -19.40 -20.58
CA ILE A 69 4.83 -18.94 -19.35
C ILE A 69 5.16 -20.08 -18.39
N ARG A 70 4.47 -21.22 -18.53
CA ARG A 70 4.72 -22.52 -17.88
C ARG A 70 3.93 -23.59 -18.65
N PRO A 71 4.29 -24.88 -18.54
CA PRO A 71 3.63 -25.94 -19.31
C PRO A 71 2.10 -25.84 -19.27
N GLY A 72 1.48 -25.75 -20.45
CA GLY A 72 0.03 -25.67 -20.61
C GLY A 72 -0.62 -24.31 -20.32
N ASN A 73 0.17 -23.29 -19.96
CA ASN A 73 -0.32 -21.92 -19.74
C ASN A 73 0.11 -21.04 -20.91
N LYS A 74 -0.73 -21.00 -21.94
CA LYS A 74 -0.51 -20.22 -23.16
C LYS A 74 -0.88 -18.76 -22.95
N MET A 75 -0.05 -17.89 -23.51
CA MET A 75 -0.21 -16.44 -23.52
C MET A 75 -0.21 -15.95 -24.95
N GLU A 76 -0.99 -14.91 -25.21
CA GLU A 76 -1.00 -14.18 -26.46
C GLU A 76 -0.74 -12.70 -26.19
N VAL A 77 0.03 -12.05 -27.04
CA VAL A 77 0.21 -10.60 -27.02
C VAL A 77 0.21 -10.07 -28.44
N ILE A 78 -0.43 -8.92 -28.65
CA ILE A 78 -0.57 -8.28 -29.95
C ILE A 78 0.10 -6.91 -29.96
N SER A 79 0.59 -6.52 -31.12
CA SER A 79 1.13 -5.20 -31.43
C SER A 79 0.52 -4.75 -32.74
N THR A 80 -0.11 -3.58 -32.75
CA THR A 80 -0.69 -3.02 -33.98
C THR A 80 0.38 -2.82 -35.04
N PHE A 81 -0.03 -2.76 -36.31
CA PHE A 81 0.89 -2.58 -37.44
C PHE A 81 1.72 -1.28 -37.42
N TYR A 82 1.39 -0.32 -36.53
CA TYR A 82 2.18 0.89 -36.31
C TYR A 82 3.44 0.66 -35.45
N ASN A 83 3.53 -0.50 -34.80
CA ASN A 83 4.57 -0.84 -33.84
C ASN A 83 5.32 -2.10 -34.27
N ASN A 84 6.64 -2.07 -34.13
CA ASN A 84 7.54 -3.14 -34.57
C ASN A 84 8.15 -3.93 -33.39
N SER A 85 7.49 -3.91 -32.23
CA SER A 85 7.96 -4.60 -31.03
C SER A 85 6.83 -5.22 -30.21
N LEU A 86 7.15 -6.30 -29.50
CA LEU A 86 6.27 -7.00 -28.57
C LEU A 86 7.01 -7.23 -27.25
N THR A 87 6.35 -6.96 -26.13
CA THR A 87 6.86 -7.34 -24.81
C THR A 87 6.09 -8.56 -24.31
N LEU A 88 6.81 -9.65 -24.09
CA LEU A 88 6.30 -10.90 -23.51
C LEU A 88 6.62 -10.89 -22.02
N GLU A 89 5.64 -11.12 -21.16
CA GLU A 89 5.80 -11.04 -19.71
C GLU A 89 5.30 -12.30 -19.00
N GLY A 90 5.67 -12.45 -17.72
CA GLY A 90 5.16 -13.50 -16.86
C GLY A 90 5.99 -14.78 -16.86
N PHE A 91 7.20 -14.77 -17.40
CA PHE A 91 8.11 -15.89 -17.30
C PHE A 91 8.59 -16.07 -15.86
N GLY A 92 8.26 -17.21 -15.25
CA GLY A 92 8.61 -17.52 -13.86
C GLY A 92 9.97 -18.18 -13.65
N ASN A 93 10.77 -18.37 -14.70
CA ASN A 93 12.10 -18.97 -14.63
C ASN A 93 12.97 -18.56 -15.84
N THR A 94 14.21 -19.03 -15.89
CA THR A 94 15.20 -18.71 -16.94
C THR A 94 15.32 -19.79 -18.03
N GLU A 95 14.32 -20.68 -18.12
CA GLU A 95 14.33 -21.76 -19.11
C GLU A 95 14.12 -21.21 -20.53
N GLU A 96 14.78 -21.85 -21.50
CA GLU A 96 14.61 -21.51 -22.91
C GLU A 96 13.23 -21.97 -23.41
N ARG A 97 12.56 -21.12 -24.19
CA ARG A 97 11.20 -21.37 -24.70
C ARG A 97 11.05 -20.92 -26.13
N GLU A 98 10.18 -21.60 -26.87
CA GLU A 98 9.78 -21.19 -28.21
C GLU A 98 8.66 -20.15 -28.14
N VAL A 99 8.78 -19.11 -28.96
CA VAL A 99 7.73 -18.11 -29.21
C VAL A 99 7.41 -18.10 -30.69
N LYS A 100 6.13 -18.05 -31.03
CA LYS A 100 5.66 -18.01 -32.42
C LYS A 100 5.07 -16.64 -32.73
N LEU A 101 5.58 -15.98 -33.75
CA LEU A 101 5.08 -14.70 -34.25
C LEU A 101 4.25 -14.92 -35.51
N TYR A 102 3.12 -14.21 -35.59
CA TYR A 102 2.19 -14.23 -36.71
C TYR A 102 1.89 -12.82 -37.15
N SER A 103 1.88 -12.57 -38.45
CA SER A 103 1.25 -11.38 -39.03
C SER A 103 -0.23 -11.68 -39.24
N VAL A 104 -1.11 -10.77 -38.84
CA VAL A 104 -2.57 -10.97 -38.92
C VAL A 104 -3.23 -9.83 -39.69
N SER A 105 -4.05 -10.17 -40.68
CA SER A 105 -4.73 -9.18 -41.52
C SER A 105 -5.98 -8.59 -40.86
N LYS A 106 -6.53 -7.53 -41.47
CA LYS A 106 -7.82 -6.91 -41.11
C LYS A 106 -9.00 -7.87 -41.15
N SER A 107 -8.87 -8.97 -41.90
CA SER A 107 -9.86 -10.05 -41.98
C SER A 107 -9.52 -11.25 -41.10
N GLU A 108 -8.62 -11.08 -40.12
CA GLU A 108 -8.21 -12.11 -39.13
C GLU A 108 -7.56 -13.36 -39.76
N VAL A 109 -6.94 -13.22 -40.94
CA VAL A 109 -6.18 -14.30 -41.58
C VAL A 109 -4.72 -14.19 -41.15
N ARG A 110 -4.17 -15.28 -40.59
CA ARG A 110 -2.81 -15.36 -40.05
C ARG A 110 -1.81 -15.85 -41.11
N SER A 111 -0.59 -15.33 -41.07
CA SER A 111 0.56 -15.89 -41.79
C SER A 111 0.99 -17.25 -41.21
N GLU A 112 1.91 -17.92 -41.90
CA GLU A 112 2.74 -18.96 -41.26
C GLU A 112 3.56 -18.35 -40.11
N PRO A 113 3.90 -19.13 -39.07
CA PRO A 113 4.63 -18.62 -37.92
C PRO A 113 6.12 -18.41 -38.21
N VAL A 114 6.68 -17.38 -37.58
CA VAL A 114 8.13 -17.28 -37.35
C VAL A 114 8.41 -17.70 -35.92
N SER A 115 9.18 -18.77 -35.75
CA SER A 115 9.53 -19.30 -34.44
C SER A 115 10.89 -18.79 -33.98
N VAL A 116 10.95 -18.24 -32.77
CA VAL A 116 12.19 -17.79 -32.13
C VAL A 116 12.33 -18.41 -30.75
N LYS A 117 13.59 -18.63 -30.33
CA LYS A 117 13.91 -19.09 -28.99
C LYS A 117 14.24 -17.90 -28.09
N VAL A 118 13.63 -17.88 -26.91
CA VAL A 118 13.83 -16.83 -25.91
C VAL A 118 14.30 -17.44 -24.61
N LYS A 119 15.09 -16.70 -23.83
CA LYS A 119 15.63 -17.15 -22.55
C LYS A 119 15.62 -15.98 -21.54
N PRO A 120 14.47 -15.71 -20.90
CA PRO A 120 14.33 -14.60 -19.95
C PRO A 120 15.37 -14.67 -18.83
N LEU A 121 15.69 -13.50 -18.25
CA LEU A 121 16.56 -13.42 -17.09
C LEU A 121 15.80 -13.79 -15.81
N THR A 122 16.51 -13.91 -14.70
CA THR A 122 15.94 -14.23 -13.38
C THR A 122 14.71 -13.37 -13.11
N PRO A 123 13.54 -13.94 -12.82
CA PRO A 123 12.32 -13.17 -12.64
C PRO A 123 12.32 -12.37 -11.34
N PRO A 124 11.54 -11.28 -11.27
CA PRO A 124 11.47 -10.45 -10.07
C PRO A 124 11.08 -11.22 -8.81
N VAL A 125 10.16 -12.20 -8.93
CA VAL A 125 9.75 -13.07 -7.82
C VAL A 125 10.94 -13.76 -7.14
N THR A 126 11.91 -14.26 -7.92
CA THR A 126 13.11 -14.91 -7.39
C THR A 126 14.14 -13.91 -6.86
N ALA A 127 14.32 -12.79 -7.57
CA ALA A 127 15.26 -11.74 -7.17
C ALA A 127 14.85 -11.12 -5.83
N VAL A 128 13.57 -10.76 -5.68
CA VAL A 128 13.01 -10.19 -4.44
C VAL A 128 13.11 -11.19 -3.31
N PHE A 129 12.73 -12.45 -3.55
CA PHE A 129 12.83 -13.51 -2.54
C PHE A 129 14.24 -13.62 -1.93
N THR A 130 15.28 -13.53 -2.77
CA THR A 130 16.68 -13.61 -2.35
C THR A 130 17.11 -12.41 -1.49
N SER A 131 16.41 -11.28 -1.59
CA SER A 131 16.68 -10.07 -0.81
C SER A 131 15.89 -9.98 0.50
N LEU A 132 14.99 -10.93 0.78
CA LEU A 132 14.13 -10.87 1.95
C LEU A 132 14.95 -11.01 3.23
N GLU A 133 14.83 -9.99 4.08
CA GLU A 133 15.35 -10.00 5.45
C GLU A 133 14.19 -9.71 6.39
N PHE A 134 14.08 -10.46 7.48
CA PHE A 134 13.07 -10.18 8.50
C PHE A 134 13.54 -10.62 9.88
N ALA A 135 13.06 -9.91 10.90
CA ALA A 135 13.40 -10.11 12.30
C ALA A 135 12.16 -9.87 13.17
N ALA A 136 12.24 -10.29 14.43
CA ALA A 136 11.20 -10.02 15.42
C ALA A 136 11.04 -8.50 15.64
N ASP A 137 9.80 -8.06 15.78
CA ASP A 137 9.43 -6.69 16.10
C ASP A 137 8.22 -6.70 17.07
N PHE A 138 7.81 -5.53 17.56
CA PHE A 138 6.65 -5.38 18.43
C PHE A 138 5.38 -5.98 17.81
N GLY A 139 4.80 -6.96 18.50
CA GLY A 139 3.59 -7.64 18.08
C GLY A 139 3.73 -8.51 16.83
N GLY A 140 4.94 -8.73 16.29
CA GLY A 140 5.16 -9.67 15.19
C GLY A 140 6.57 -9.60 14.59
N ILE A 141 6.66 -9.27 13.30
CA ILE A 141 7.93 -9.18 12.56
C ILE A 141 8.01 -7.89 11.75
N ASN A 142 9.23 -7.48 11.45
CA ASN A 142 9.53 -6.48 10.45
C ASN A 142 10.32 -7.12 9.31
N ALA A 143 9.95 -6.81 8.08
CA ALA A 143 10.55 -7.37 6.87
C ALA A 143 11.00 -6.28 5.90
N LYS A 144 12.13 -6.52 5.24
CA LYS A 144 12.74 -5.66 4.22
C LYS A 144 12.92 -6.44 2.93
N PHE A 145 12.82 -5.73 1.80
CA PHE A 145 12.99 -6.33 0.47
C PHE A 145 13.60 -5.33 -0.52
N LYS A 146 14.18 -5.86 -1.60
CA LYS A 146 14.61 -5.12 -2.78
C LYS A 146 13.93 -5.68 -4.03
N ASN A 147 13.36 -4.80 -4.82
CA ASN A 147 12.62 -5.06 -6.06
C ASN A 147 13.14 -4.12 -7.16
N GLU A 148 14.38 -4.33 -7.59
CA GLU A 148 15.10 -3.45 -8.52
C GLU A 148 14.35 -3.15 -9.82
N ASP A 149 13.49 -4.07 -10.25
CA ASP A 149 12.67 -3.97 -11.46
C ASP A 149 11.35 -3.21 -11.27
N SER A 150 11.03 -2.78 -10.03
CA SER A 150 9.72 -2.21 -9.66
C SER A 150 8.54 -3.06 -10.14
N ALA A 151 8.71 -4.38 -10.08
CA ALA A 151 7.70 -5.32 -10.53
C ALA A 151 6.51 -5.34 -9.56
N ASN A 152 5.30 -5.49 -10.09
CA ASN A 152 4.11 -5.68 -9.26
C ASN A 152 4.15 -7.06 -8.61
N ILE A 153 4.41 -7.11 -7.30
CA ILE A 153 4.56 -8.35 -6.53
C ILE A 153 3.69 -8.33 -5.27
N VAL A 154 3.53 -9.52 -4.70
CA VAL A 154 2.95 -9.72 -3.37
C VAL A 154 3.93 -10.53 -2.54
N ILE A 155 4.28 -10.02 -1.36
CA ILE A 155 5.03 -10.74 -0.34
C ILE A 155 4.02 -11.33 0.64
N GLY A 156 3.84 -12.64 0.61
CA GLY A 156 2.98 -13.36 1.52
C GLY A 156 3.72 -13.69 2.81
N VAL A 157 3.08 -13.43 3.94
CA VAL A 157 3.55 -13.83 5.27
C VAL A 157 2.66 -14.94 5.78
N ILE A 158 3.27 -16.03 6.22
CA ILE A 158 2.60 -17.20 6.77
C ILE A 158 3.18 -17.53 8.14
N THR A 159 2.34 -18.12 8.99
CA THR A 159 2.77 -18.71 10.27
C THR A 159 2.34 -20.17 10.32
N LYS A 160 2.68 -20.89 11.38
CA LYS A 160 2.19 -22.25 11.61
C LYS A 160 1.07 -22.25 12.65
N ASP A 161 0.05 -23.06 12.40
CA ASP A 161 -0.98 -23.36 13.39
C ASP A 161 -0.48 -24.36 14.45
N GLN A 162 -1.37 -24.77 15.36
CA GLN A 162 -1.05 -25.73 16.43
C GLN A 162 -0.63 -27.12 15.92
N ASN A 163 -0.99 -27.48 14.69
CA ASN A 163 -0.63 -28.74 14.04
C ASN A 163 0.64 -28.62 13.18
N GLY A 164 1.26 -27.44 13.14
CA GLY A 164 2.42 -27.15 12.29
C GLY A 164 2.07 -26.84 10.83
N ALA A 165 0.78 -26.73 10.48
CA ALA A 165 0.35 -26.42 9.13
C ALA A 165 0.54 -24.92 8.83
N PRO A 166 1.07 -24.54 7.65
CA PRO A 166 1.18 -23.14 7.28
C PRO A 166 -0.19 -22.49 7.08
N ILE A 167 -0.40 -21.34 7.72
CA ILE A 167 -1.61 -20.50 7.60
C ILE A 167 -1.22 -19.07 7.20
N PRO A 168 -2.03 -18.40 6.36
CA PRO A 168 -1.82 -16.98 6.03
C PRO A 168 -1.83 -16.10 7.29
N ALA A 169 -0.84 -15.21 7.39
CA ALA A 169 -0.75 -14.16 8.40
C ALA A 169 -1.03 -12.79 7.78
N ASP A 170 -0.37 -12.47 6.65
CA ASP A 170 -0.53 -11.18 5.98
C ASP A 170 -0.12 -11.26 4.49
N MET A 171 -0.46 -10.22 3.71
CA MET A 171 -0.10 -10.07 2.30
C MET A 171 0.29 -8.62 2.03
N TYR A 172 1.55 -8.39 1.68
CA TYR A 172 2.07 -7.06 1.35
C TYR A 172 2.17 -6.87 -0.17
N TYR A 173 1.43 -5.89 -0.71
CA TYR A 173 1.36 -5.60 -2.15
C TYR A 173 2.22 -4.38 -2.47
N THR A 174 3.11 -4.48 -3.46
CA THR A 174 4.03 -3.38 -3.79
C THR A 174 4.57 -3.47 -5.21
N SER A 175 4.95 -2.32 -5.75
CA SER A 175 5.81 -2.16 -6.93
C SER A 175 7.01 -1.24 -6.64
N ASP A 176 7.22 -0.88 -5.37
CA ASP A 176 8.32 -0.03 -4.95
C ASP A 176 9.65 -0.73 -5.18
N LYS A 177 10.69 0.07 -5.43
CA LYS A 177 12.03 -0.46 -5.75
C LYS A 177 12.70 -1.16 -4.57
N GLU A 178 12.37 -0.74 -3.37
CA GLU A 178 12.74 -1.36 -2.10
C GLU A 178 11.71 -0.94 -1.06
N GLY A 179 11.65 -1.64 0.07
CA GLY A 179 10.71 -1.27 1.11
C GLY A 179 10.89 -2.05 2.41
N GLU A 180 10.20 -1.56 3.43
CA GLU A 180 10.10 -2.16 4.75
C GLU A 180 8.62 -2.21 5.14
N PHE A 181 8.17 -3.34 5.70
CA PHE A 181 6.81 -3.50 6.20
C PHE A 181 6.80 -4.31 7.50
N SER A 182 5.75 -4.12 8.30
CA SER A 182 5.59 -4.81 9.58
C SER A 182 4.32 -5.66 9.57
N VAL A 183 4.40 -6.85 10.14
CA VAL A 183 3.26 -7.74 10.37
C VAL A 183 3.05 -7.86 11.87
N ARG A 184 1.82 -7.64 12.33
CA ARG A 184 1.47 -7.54 13.76
C ARG A 184 0.33 -8.48 14.15
N GLY A 185 -0.07 -8.45 15.42
CA GLY A 185 -1.18 -9.26 15.97
C GLY A 185 -0.74 -10.58 16.60
N PHE A 186 0.55 -10.72 16.91
CA PHE A 186 1.13 -11.91 17.52
C PHE A 186 1.60 -11.62 18.95
N ASP A 187 1.29 -12.54 19.86
CA ASP A 187 1.80 -12.52 21.23
C ASP A 187 3.32 -12.72 21.26
N ALA A 188 3.96 -12.30 22.36
CA ALA A 188 5.38 -12.50 22.64
C ALA A 188 5.71 -13.96 23.00
N SER A 189 5.46 -14.85 22.05
CA SER A 189 5.72 -16.29 22.14
C SER A 189 6.44 -16.77 20.89
N GLU A 190 7.32 -17.74 21.06
CA GLU A 190 8.11 -18.30 19.97
C GLU A 190 7.21 -18.92 18.89
N ARG A 191 7.43 -18.53 17.63
CA ARG A 191 6.56 -18.88 16.50
C ARG A 191 7.33 -18.90 15.18
N TRP A 192 6.92 -19.81 14.30
CA TRP A 192 7.41 -19.81 12.92
C TRP A 192 6.77 -18.69 12.11
N PHE A 193 7.62 -17.93 11.41
CA PHE A 193 7.23 -17.00 10.36
C PHE A 193 7.88 -17.43 9.05
N GLY A 194 7.08 -17.46 7.99
CA GLY A 194 7.49 -17.80 6.63
C GLY A 194 7.16 -16.66 5.69
N LEU A 195 8.08 -16.28 4.81
CA LEU A 195 7.85 -15.29 3.76
C LEU A 195 8.06 -15.92 2.39
N TYR A 196 7.18 -15.60 1.45
CA TYR A 196 7.31 -15.98 0.04
C TYR A 196 6.85 -14.82 -0.85
N VAL A 197 7.27 -14.83 -2.11
CA VAL A 197 6.92 -13.81 -3.11
C VAL A 197 6.08 -14.45 -4.20
N ARG A 198 5.08 -13.73 -4.69
CA ARG A 198 4.32 -14.10 -5.89
C ARG A 198 4.05 -12.91 -6.79
N ASP A 199 3.77 -13.16 -8.05
CA ASP A 199 3.33 -12.14 -9.01
C ASP A 199 1.87 -12.35 -9.49
N ARG A 200 1.42 -11.48 -10.39
CA ARG A 200 0.07 -11.55 -11.00
C ARG A 200 -0.13 -12.76 -11.92
N TRP A 201 0.95 -13.38 -12.38
CA TRP A 201 0.90 -14.56 -13.24
C TRP A 201 0.87 -15.86 -12.44
N GLN A 202 0.88 -15.80 -11.10
CA GLN A 202 0.94 -16.97 -10.22
C GLN A 202 2.30 -17.69 -10.32
N ASN A 203 3.38 -16.94 -10.57
CA ASN A 203 4.72 -17.44 -10.26
C ASN A 203 4.97 -17.25 -8.76
N TYR A 204 5.55 -18.27 -8.11
CA TYR A 204 5.82 -18.29 -6.68
C TYR A 204 7.30 -18.56 -6.44
N SER A 205 7.88 -17.91 -5.44
CA SER A 205 9.14 -18.35 -4.85
C SER A 205 8.91 -19.55 -3.92
N ASP A 206 10.00 -20.13 -3.41
CA ASP A 206 9.94 -20.93 -2.19
C ASP A 206 9.64 -20.03 -0.96
N THR A 207 9.64 -20.60 0.23
CA THR A 207 9.42 -19.88 1.49
C THR A 207 10.68 -19.85 2.34
N VAL A 208 11.09 -18.66 2.79
CA VAL A 208 12.11 -18.51 3.83
C VAL A 208 11.43 -18.57 5.20
N TRP A 209 11.90 -19.46 6.07
CA TRP A 209 11.33 -19.67 7.40
C TRP A 209 12.30 -19.27 8.50
N GLN A 210 11.80 -18.58 9.53
CA GLN A 210 12.52 -18.34 10.79
C GLN A 210 11.62 -18.60 12.00
N LEU A 211 12.23 -19.06 13.08
CA LEU A 211 11.58 -19.21 14.38
C LEU A 211 11.94 -17.98 15.21
N LEU A 212 10.95 -17.13 15.49
CA LEU A 212 11.13 -15.82 16.10
C LEU A 212 10.18 -15.65 17.29
N THR A 213 10.57 -14.84 18.26
CA THR A 213 9.70 -14.41 19.37
C THR A 213 9.43 -12.92 19.21
N PRO A 214 8.20 -12.51 18.84
CA PRO A 214 7.81 -11.10 18.78
C PRO A 214 8.08 -10.36 20.08
N LEU A 215 8.36 -9.06 19.99
CA LEU A 215 8.43 -8.21 21.19
C LEU A 215 7.00 -7.95 21.69
N PHE A 216 6.81 -7.95 23.00
CA PHE A 216 5.50 -7.71 23.60
C PHE A 216 5.03 -6.29 23.27
N GLU A 217 3.80 -6.15 22.76
CA GLU A 217 3.17 -4.86 22.50
C GLU A 217 1.77 -4.84 23.10
N GLN A 218 1.43 -3.74 23.76
CA GLN A 218 0.06 -3.45 24.17
C GLN A 218 -0.26 -1.96 23.94
N GLN A 219 -1.54 -1.65 23.79
CA GLN A 219 -2.02 -0.28 23.88
C GLN A 219 -1.86 0.23 25.32
N LEU A 220 -1.28 1.41 25.51
CA LEU A 220 -1.18 2.03 26.83
C LEU A 220 -2.54 2.53 27.31
N ASP A 221 -2.82 2.39 28.61
CA ASP A 221 -4.09 2.81 29.19
C ASP A 221 -4.19 4.34 29.27
N LYS A 222 -4.96 4.93 28.34
CA LYS A 222 -5.24 6.36 28.26
C LYS A 222 -5.82 6.96 29.54
N LYS A 223 -6.45 6.15 30.41
CA LYS A 223 -7.00 6.63 31.69
C LYS A 223 -5.90 7.09 32.66
N LEU A 224 -4.66 6.64 32.45
CA LEU A 224 -3.51 7.04 33.24
C LEU A 224 -2.90 8.37 32.76
N PHE A 225 -3.27 8.82 31.55
CA PHE A 225 -2.66 9.98 30.91
C PHE A 225 -3.13 11.27 31.57
N LYS A 226 -2.21 12.21 31.78
CA LYS A 226 -2.48 13.49 32.41
C LYS A 226 -1.88 14.63 31.61
N ALA A 227 -2.68 15.66 31.37
CA ALA A 227 -2.20 16.88 30.76
C ALA A 227 -1.19 17.56 31.69
N MET A 228 -0.12 18.10 31.10
CA MET A 228 0.87 18.90 31.80
C MET A 228 0.98 20.28 31.17
N LYS A 229 1.62 21.18 31.91
CA LYS A 229 1.92 22.53 31.45
C LYS A 229 3.27 22.94 32.04
N LEU A 230 4.34 22.77 31.27
CA LEU A 230 5.67 23.27 31.64
C LEU A 230 5.84 24.74 31.20
N PRO A 231 6.79 25.51 31.77
CA PRO A 231 6.92 26.95 31.52
C PRO A 231 7.04 27.35 30.04
N THR A 232 7.65 26.51 29.22
CA THR A 232 7.87 26.78 27.79
C THR A 232 6.82 26.14 26.88
N ASP A 233 5.89 25.35 27.42
CA ASP A 233 4.84 24.73 26.60
C ASP A 233 3.88 25.83 26.08
N ALA A 234 3.29 25.60 24.91
CA ALA A 234 2.25 26.49 24.39
C ALA A 234 0.97 26.42 25.24
N THR A 235 0.22 27.52 25.27
CA THR A 235 -1.09 27.56 25.93
C THR A 235 -2.12 26.85 25.05
N THR A 236 -3.06 26.15 25.66
CA THR A 236 -4.12 25.45 24.93
C THR A 236 -5.25 26.41 24.57
N PHE A 237 -5.95 26.15 23.46
CA PHE A 237 -7.17 26.86 23.14
C PHE A 237 -8.27 26.51 24.15
N PRO A 238 -9.08 27.47 24.65
CA PRO A 238 -10.02 27.21 25.75
C PRO A 238 -11.01 26.06 25.54
N SER A 239 -11.48 25.84 24.31
CA SER A 239 -12.42 24.75 23.98
C SER A 239 -11.75 23.50 23.41
N GLY A 240 -10.42 23.45 23.37
CA GLY A 240 -9.65 22.30 22.88
C GLY A 240 -8.53 21.92 23.84
N PRO A 241 -8.85 21.49 25.08
CA PRO A 241 -7.85 21.09 26.07
C PRO A 241 -7.04 19.87 25.63
N LEU A 242 -5.83 19.74 26.17
CA LEU A 242 -4.90 18.67 25.82
C LEU A 242 -5.45 17.27 26.11
N THR A 243 -6.30 17.14 27.13
CA THR A 243 -7.00 15.90 27.49
C THR A 243 -7.89 15.32 26.41
N ASN A 244 -8.21 16.10 25.37
CA ASN A 244 -8.98 15.59 24.24
C ASN A 244 -8.18 14.62 23.38
N LEU A 245 -6.84 14.64 23.45
CA LEU A 245 -6.00 13.73 22.66
C LEU A 245 -6.04 12.27 23.12
N TRP A 246 -6.71 11.93 24.23
CA TRP A 246 -6.72 10.55 24.74
C TRP A 246 -8.04 10.19 25.40
N ASN A 247 -9.16 10.66 24.84
CA ASN A 247 -10.49 10.44 25.42
C ASN A 247 -11.43 9.59 24.56
N ASP A 248 -10.91 9.03 23.47
CA ASP A 248 -11.61 8.18 22.50
C ASP A 248 -12.81 8.88 21.80
N LYS A 249 -12.78 10.22 21.70
CA LYS A 249 -13.81 11.01 21.01
C LYS A 249 -13.24 11.73 19.82
N VAL A 250 -13.62 11.29 18.63
CA VAL A 250 -13.10 11.79 17.35
C VAL A 250 -14.18 12.40 16.44
N SER A 251 -15.43 12.48 16.92
CA SER A 251 -16.55 13.07 16.19
C SER A 251 -17.45 13.93 17.08
N GLY A 252 -17.78 15.12 16.57
CA GLY A 252 -18.65 16.16 17.13
C GLY A 252 -18.44 17.55 16.50
N GLY A 253 -17.48 17.69 15.58
CA GLY A 253 -17.14 18.92 14.85
C GLY A 253 -16.76 20.12 15.73
N SER A 254 -16.80 21.31 15.14
CA SER A 254 -16.48 22.58 15.81
C SER A 254 -17.39 22.94 16.98
N GLY A 255 -18.58 22.33 17.07
CA GLY A 255 -19.52 22.50 18.19
C GLY A 255 -19.15 21.68 19.44
N SER A 256 -18.23 20.73 19.32
CA SER A 256 -17.75 19.92 20.44
C SER A 256 -16.51 20.55 21.08
N ASN A 257 -16.43 20.45 22.40
CA ASN A 257 -15.25 20.84 23.19
C ASN A 257 -14.43 19.64 23.69
N ASN A 258 -14.78 18.42 23.24
CA ASN A 258 -14.16 17.19 23.71
C ASN A 258 -13.66 16.27 22.59
N THR A 259 -13.64 16.72 21.33
CA THR A 259 -13.25 15.87 20.18
C THR A 259 -11.98 16.32 19.47
N TRP A 260 -11.36 17.39 19.95
CA TRP A 260 -10.13 17.91 19.38
C TRP A 260 -9.35 18.71 20.41
N PHE A 261 -8.04 18.60 20.34
CA PHE A 261 -7.10 19.52 20.97
C PHE A 261 -6.72 20.62 19.99
N ARG A 262 -6.38 21.79 20.52
CA ARG A 262 -5.75 22.85 19.73
C ARG A 262 -4.84 23.72 20.60
N SER A 263 -3.68 24.11 20.09
CA SER A 263 -2.88 25.17 20.74
C SER A 263 -3.47 26.56 20.51
N ALA A 264 -3.14 27.54 21.35
CA ALA A 264 -3.62 28.91 21.22
C ALA A 264 -3.06 29.59 19.95
N ASN A 265 -3.78 30.60 19.45
CA ASN A 265 -3.26 31.49 18.40
C ASN A 265 -2.00 32.19 18.90
N GLY A 266 -1.05 32.48 18.00
CA GLY A 266 0.20 33.14 18.38
C GLY A 266 1.18 32.23 19.13
N SER A 267 1.00 30.91 19.11
CA SER A 267 1.98 29.98 19.70
C SER A 267 3.31 30.00 18.94
N GLY A 268 3.28 30.41 17.66
CA GLY A 268 4.43 30.34 16.75
C GLY A 268 4.66 28.93 16.25
N ILE A 269 5.63 28.74 15.35
CA ILE A 269 6.15 27.44 14.94
C ILE A 269 7.69 27.59 14.88
N PRO A 270 8.48 26.73 15.55
CA PRO A 270 8.05 25.56 16.31
C PRO A 270 7.53 25.90 17.71
N HIS A 271 6.62 25.07 18.23
CA HIS A 271 6.14 25.09 19.62
C HIS A 271 5.74 23.67 20.07
N TRP A 272 5.43 23.49 21.35
CA TRP A 272 5.17 22.14 21.89
C TRP A 272 4.17 22.11 23.05
N VAL A 273 3.70 20.90 23.34
CA VAL A 273 2.86 20.54 24.50
C VAL A 273 3.38 19.27 25.16
N THR A 274 3.18 19.14 26.46
CA THR A 274 3.70 18.02 27.28
C THR A 274 2.57 17.28 28.01
N PHE A 275 2.67 15.96 28.14
CA PHE A 275 1.76 15.13 28.95
C PHE A 275 2.50 13.95 29.62
N ASP A 276 1.92 13.45 30.71
CA ASP A 276 2.34 12.25 31.44
C ASP A 276 1.51 11.06 30.95
N MET A 277 2.14 9.95 30.53
CA MET A 277 1.44 8.70 30.18
C MET A 277 1.00 7.91 31.42
N GLY A 278 1.49 8.27 32.60
CA GLY A 278 1.20 7.63 33.88
C GLY A 278 2.00 6.35 34.14
N VAL A 279 2.67 5.81 33.13
CA VAL A 279 3.54 4.63 33.19
C VAL A 279 4.81 4.88 32.36
N THR A 280 5.92 4.29 32.81
CA THR A 280 7.14 4.21 32.00
C THR A 280 7.01 3.04 31.03
N ALA A 281 7.19 3.30 29.73
CA ALA A 281 7.08 2.29 28.69
C ALA A 281 8.14 2.47 27.62
N ARG A 282 8.62 1.35 27.07
CA ARG A 282 9.35 1.35 25.79
C ARG A 282 8.32 1.37 24.68
N LEU A 283 8.17 2.51 24.03
CA LEU A 283 7.15 2.72 23.02
C LEU A 283 7.53 2.03 21.71
N SER A 284 6.53 1.49 20.99
CA SER A 284 6.71 0.82 19.70
C SER A 284 6.18 1.66 18.53
N ARG A 285 5.04 2.31 18.74
CA ARG A 285 4.34 3.14 17.74
C ARG A 285 3.28 3.99 18.40
N PHE A 286 2.76 4.93 17.65
CA PHE A 286 1.52 5.62 18.00
C PHE A 286 0.68 5.90 16.76
N ILE A 287 -0.61 6.14 16.97
CA ILE A 287 -1.57 6.52 15.94
C ILE A 287 -2.07 7.92 16.28
N GLU A 288 -1.98 8.83 15.32
CA GLU A 288 -2.61 10.15 15.36
C GLU A 288 -3.86 10.15 14.49
N ILE A 289 -5.00 10.57 15.05
CA ILE A 289 -6.22 10.83 14.28
C ILE A 289 -6.34 12.34 14.14
N PRO A 290 -6.35 12.87 12.90
CA PRO A 290 -6.46 14.30 12.67
C PRO A 290 -7.87 14.82 12.99
N ARG A 291 -7.95 16.10 13.34
CA ARG A 291 -9.24 16.77 13.56
C ARG A 291 -10.05 16.77 12.27
N GLY A 292 -11.32 16.39 12.37
CA GLY A 292 -12.27 16.45 11.27
C GLY A 292 -12.30 15.20 10.40
N ALA A 293 -11.55 14.14 10.74
CA ALA A 293 -11.51 12.88 9.99
C ALA A 293 -12.90 12.24 9.75
N PHE A 294 -13.85 12.46 10.65
CA PHE A 294 -15.16 11.80 10.60
C PHE A 294 -16.33 12.72 10.25
N ASP A 295 -16.17 14.05 10.36
CA ASP A 295 -17.29 15.00 10.33
C ASP A 295 -16.98 16.37 9.74
N GLU A 296 -15.71 16.77 9.66
CA GLU A 296 -15.25 18.06 9.13
C GLU A 296 -14.07 17.84 8.16
N ASN A 297 -14.26 16.97 7.16
CA ASN A 297 -13.20 16.52 6.23
C ASN A 297 -12.47 17.65 5.49
N ASN A 298 -13.02 18.87 5.46
CA ASN A 298 -12.36 20.06 4.92
C ASN A 298 -11.22 20.59 5.80
N LEU A 299 -11.10 20.11 7.05
CA LEU A 299 -10.00 20.45 7.96
C LEU A 299 -8.75 19.58 7.74
N LEU A 300 -8.90 18.41 7.15
CA LEU A 300 -7.79 17.50 6.84
C LEU A 300 -6.81 18.13 5.86
N TYR A 301 -5.52 17.96 6.13
CA TYR A 301 -4.40 18.47 5.34
C TYR A 301 -4.49 19.98 5.09
N SER A 302 -4.93 20.75 6.09
CA SER A 302 -5.15 22.19 5.97
C SER A 302 -4.91 22.94 7.29
N ALA A 303 -4.71 24.26 7.22
CA ALA A 303 -4.64 25.14 8.40
C ALA A 303 -3.70 24.61 9.51
N GLY A 304 -4.24 24.25 10.69
CA GLY A 304 -3.49 23.74 11.83
C GLY A 304 -3.23 22.24 11.82
N ASP A 305 -3.58 21.53 10.75
CA ASP A 305 -3.37 20.09 10.66
C ASP A 305 -1.87 19.77 10.59
N PRO A 306 -1.33 18.86 11.41
CA PRO A 306 0.10 18.57 11.49
C PRO A 306 0.64 18.09 10.13
N GLN A 307 1.75 18.66 9.69
CA GLN A 307 2.50 18.15 8.54
C GLN A 307 3.82 17.52 8.98
N LEU A 308 4.58 18.22 9.82
CA LEU A 308 5.87 17.75 10.35
C LEU A 308 5.94 18.04 11.85
N PHE A 309 6.25 17.02 12.65
CA PHE A 309 6.39 17.17 14.10
C PHE A 309 7.39 16.17 14.68
N GLU A 310 7.89 16.47 15.87
CA GLU A 310 8.77 15.56 16.62
C GLU A 310 8.05 15.05 17.86
N ILE A 311 8.28 13.78 18.19
CA ILE A 311 7.94 13.22 19.50
C ILE A 311 9.21 13.12 20.32
N TRP A 312 9.17 13.67 21.51
CA TRP A 312 10.25 13.62 22.49
C TRP A 312 9.75 12.92 23.76
N GLY A 313 10.64 12.23 24.46
CA GLY A 313 10.30 11.57 25.71
C GLY A 313 11.38 11.67 26.78
N THR A 314 10.95 11.52 28.02
CA THR A 314 11.80 11.45 29.21
C THR A 314 11.07 10.72 30.34
N ASP A 315 11.82 10.31 31.37
CA ASP A 315 11.26 9.85 32.65
C ASP A 315 11.34 10.92 33.75
N ASP A 316 12.08 12.01 33.53
CA ASP A 316 12.30 13.06 34.53
C ASP A 316 12.28 14.45 33.86
N PRO A 317 11.09 15.04 33.64
CA PRO A 317 10.96 16.29 32.91
C PRO A 317 11.51 17.45 33.73
N ASN A 318 12.47 18.18 33.15
CA ASN A 318 13.00 19.40 33.77
C ASN A 318 11.88 20.44 33.95
N GLN A 319 11.72 20.92 35.18
CA GLN A 319 10.64 21.81 35.60
C GLN A 319 10.76 23.23 35.00
N ASP A 320 11.94 23.60 34.49
CA ASP A 320 12.12 24.85 33.74
C ASP A 320 11.49 24.83 32.33
N GLY A 321 11.03 23.65 31.86
CA GLY A 321 10.42 23.45 30.56
C GLY A 321 11.41 23.21 29.41
N SER A 322 12.71 23.35 29.64
CA SER A 322 13.74 23.08 28.63
C SER A 322 13.70 21.63 28.12
N PHE A 323 14.40 21.38 27.01
CA PHE A 323 14.60 20.04 26.47
C PHE A 323 15.75 19.29 27.18
N ASN A 324 16.35 19.84 28.25
CA ASN A 324 17.37 19.13 29.00
C ASN A 324 16.78 17.84 29.60
N GLY A 325 17.44 16.70 29.36
CA GLY A 325 16.95 15.38 29.78
C GLY A 325 15.87 14.77 28.87
N TRP A 326 15.51 15.43 27.77
CA TRP A 326 14.60 14.88 26.76
C TRP A 326 15.37 14.19 25.63
N THR A 327 14.85 13.06 25.17
CA THR A 327 15.35 12.33 24.00
C THR A 327 14.36 12.46 22.85
N LYS A 328 14.83 12.79 21.64
CA LYS A 328 13.99 12.75 20.44
C LYS A 328 13.72 11.28 20.11
N LEU A 329 12.45 10.88 20.10
CA LEU A 329 12.04 9.51 19.81
C LEU A 329 11.77 9.32 18.32
N SER A 330 11.20 10.33 17.67
CA SER A 330 10.91 10.28 16.23
C SER A 330 10.68 11.67 15.64
N GLU A 331 10.87 11.77 14.32
CA GLU A 331 10.37 12.82 13.46
C GLU A 331 9.27 12.24 12.56
N CYS A 332 8.11 12.88 12.54
CA CYS A 332 6.88 12.35 11.99
C CYS A 332 6.39 13.28 10.88
N GLU A 333 6.22 12.74 9.67
CA GLU A 333 5.62 13.45 8.54
C GLU A 333 4.26 12.84 8.19
N VAL A 334 3.21 13.67 8.19
CA VAL A 334 1.91 13.30 7.62
C VAL A 334 1.97 13.61 6.12
N VAL A 335 1.82 12.58 5.29
CA VAL A 335 1.85 12.73 3.83
C VAL A 335 0.44 12.64 3.26
N LYS A 336 0.04 13.70 2.54
CA LYS A 336 -1.18 13.71 1.71
C LYS A 336 -0.97 12.87 0.45
N GLY A 337 -1.49 11.64 0.46
CA GLY A 337 -1.21 10.65 -0.57
C GLY A 337 -1.72 11.02 -1.98
N SER A 338 -2.81 11.78 -2.09
CA SER A 338 -3.38 12.13 -3.40
C SER A 338 -2.60 13.18 -4.19
N GLY A 339 -1.75 13.97 -3.54
CA GLY A 339 -1.08 15.13 -4.15
C GLY A 339 -2.03 16.25 -4.60
N LEU A 340 -3.33 16.18 -4.28
CA LEU A 340 -4.29 17.24 -4.58
C LEU A 340 -3.96 18.52 -3.79
N THR A 341 -4.38 19.66 -4.32
CA THR A 341 -4.21 20.96 -3.66
C THR A 341 -4.83 20.98 -2.26
N ILE A 342 -4.19 21.68 -1.32
CA ILE A 342 -4.70 21.92 0.04
C ILE A 342 -6.15 22.41 -0.02
N GLY A 343 -7.01 21.86 0.85
CA GLY A 343 -8.44 22.13 0.88
C GLY A 343 -9.29 21.22 -0.01
N VAL A 344 -8.67 20.35 -0.83
CA VAL A 344 -9.35 19.32 -1.62
C VAL A 344 -8.86 17.95 -1.20
N ASN A 345 -9.78 17.11 -0.73
CA ASN A 345 -9.49 15.76 -0.23
C ASN A 345 -10.15 14.70 -1.11
N SER A 346 -9.36 13.73 -1.54
CA SER A 346 -9.86 12.51 -2.19
C SER A 346 -10.49 11.59 -1.15
N ASN A 347 -11.23 10.57 -1.61
CA ASN A 347 -11.78 9.57 -0.70
C ASN A 347 -10.66 8.76 -0.01
N ASP A 348 -9.53 8.54 -0.68
CA ASP A 348 -8.38 7.84 -0.10
C ASP A 348 -7.70 8.67 1.00
N ASP A 349 -7.59 9.98 0.82
CA ASP A 349 -7.08 10.90 1.86
C ASP A 349 -7.95 10.85 3.13
N ILE A 350 -9.28 10.81 2.94
CA ILE A 350 -10.27 10.74 4.03
C ILE A 350 -10.19 9.39 4.73
N ASN A 351 -10.21 8.29 3.97
CA ASN A 351 -10.10 6.95 4.53
C ASN A 351 -8.81 6.77 5.35
N LYS A 352 -7.68 7.32 4.86
CA LYS A 352 -6.40 7.27 5.56
C LYS A 352 -6.42 8.09 6.86
N ALA A 353 -7.03 9.27 6.85
CA ALA A 353 -7.22 10.07 8.06
C ALA A 353 -8.14 9.38 9.08
N GLN A 354 -9.21 8.72 8.63
CA GLN A 354 -10.12 7.95 9.49
C GLN A 354 -9.48 6.71 10.10
N ALA A 355 -8.60 6.04 9.37
CA ALA A 355 -7.78 4.95 9.89
C ALA A 355 -6.73 5.42 10.91
N GLY A 356 -6.37 6.71 10.85
CA GLY A 356 -5.30 7.32 11.63
C GLY A 356 -3.93 7.18 10.97
N HIS A 357 -3.07 8.17 11.22
CA HIS A 357 -1.68 8.17 10.81
C HIS A 357 -0.85 7.41 11.84
N GLU A 358 -0.44 6.18 11.50
CA GLU A 358 0.46 5.37 12.31
C GLU A 358 1.92 5.77 12.10
N PHE A 359 2.64 5.96 13.20
CA PHE A 359 4.07 6.25 13.22
C PHE A 359 4.80 5.19 14.05
N LYS A 360 5.67 4.42 13.39
CA LYS A 360 6.57 3.47 14.04
C LYS A 360 7.70 4.23 14.75
N LEU A 361 8.05 3.80 15.95
CA LEU A 361 9.19 4.30 16.69
C LEU A 361 10.37 3.32 16.56
N PRO A 362 11.63 3.80 16.59
CA PRO A 362 12.79 2.93 16.61
C PRO A 362 12.77 1.99 17.82
N THR A 363 13.22 0.75 17.66
CA THR A 363 13.18 -0.27 18.73
C THR A 363 14.23 -0.04 19.81
N ASP A 364 15.24 0.80 19.55
CA ASP A 364 16.34 1.15 20.43
C ASP A 364 16.11 2.42 21.26
N ILE A 365 14.92 3.02 21.19
CA ILE A 365 14.59 4.15 22.05
C ILE A 365 14.55 3.76 23.54
N PRO A 366 14.94 4.67 24.45
CA PRO A 366 14.82 4.41 25.88
C PRO A 366 13.35 4.34 26.30
N PRO A 367 13.03 3.62 27.39
CA PRO A 367 11.74 3.77 28.06
C PRO A 367 11.51 5.21 28.50
N VAL A 368 10.26 5.67 28.39
CA VAL A 368 9.84 7.02 28.76
C VAL A 368 8.47 7.00 29.40
N ARG A 369 8.16 8.02 30.20
CA ARG A 369 6.84 8.24 30.80
C ARG A 369 6.19 9.53 30.33
N TYR A 370 6.99 10.57 30.15
CA TYR A 370 6.53 11.88 29.74
C TYR A 370 6.80 12.08 28.27
N LEU A 371 5.81 12.58 27.55
CA LEU A 371 5.91 12.85 26.12
C LEU A 371 5.70 14.33 25.83
N ARG A 372 6.43 14.80 24.83
CA ARG A 372 6.30 16.15 24.28
C ARG A 372 6.11 16.06 22.77
N ILE A 373 5.06 16.69 22.29
CA ILE A 373 4.77 16.85 20.86
C ILE A 373 5.27 18.23 20.47
N LYS A 374 6.27 18.28 19.60
CA LYS A 374 6.83 19.54 19.11
C LYS A 374 6.45 19.70 17.65
N MET A 375 5.57 20.65 17.38
CA MET A 375 5.12 20.96 16.04
C MET A 375 6.20 21.73 15.29
N LEU A 376 6.56 21.27 14.08
CA LEU A 376 7.55 21.92 13.22
C LEU A 376 6.92 22.55 11.98
N GLN A 377 5.79 22.01 11.50
CA GLN A 377 5.07 22.52 10.35
C GLN A 377 3.62 22.03 10.36
N THR A 378 2.70 22.88 9.94
CA THR A 378 1.31 22.51 9.65
C THR A 378 1.02 22.71 8.17
N PHE A 379 0.05 21.98 7.63
CA PHE A 379 -0.31 22.06 6.21
C PHE A 379 -0.71 23.47 5.74
N GLY A 380 -1.31 24.28 6.62
CA GLY A 380 -1.71 25.65 6.29
C GLY A 380 -0.73 26.74 6.72
N ASN A 381 0.48 26.40 7.17
CA ASN A 381 1.44 27.35 7.75
C ASN A 381 0.83 28.18 8.89
N ALA A 382 -0.01 27.55 9.72
CA ALA A 382 -0.63 28.17 10.87
C ALA A 382 0.37 28.30 12.03
N ASP A 383 0.14 29.24 12.94
CA ASP A 383 0.91 29.46 14.17
C ASP A 383 0.34 28.70 15.38
N TYR A 384 -0.45 27.65 15.09
CA TYR A 384 -1.09 26.73 16.02
C TYR A 384 -1.26 25.38 15.34
N PHE A 385 -1.49 24.31 16.11
CA PHE A 385 -1.92 23.03 15.56
C PHE A 385 -3.13 22.47 16.28
N TRP A 386 -3.77 21.48 15.67
CA TRP A 386 -4.81 20.64 16.25
C TRP A 386 -4.54 19.16 15.96
N MET A 387 -5.14 18.30 16.76
CA MET A 387 -5.21 16.84 16.55
C MET A 387 -6.51 16.38 17.23
N ALA A 388 -7.07 15.24 16.82
CA ALA A 388 -8.24 14.66 17.50
C ALA A 388 -7.82 13.70 18.62
N GLU A 389 -6.98 12.71 18.29
CA GLU A 389 -6.67 11.61 19.19
C GLU A 389 -5.23 11.12 18.97
N LEU A 390 -4.60 10.65 20.05
CA LEU A 390 -3.33 9.94 20.06
C LEU A 390 -3.49 8.63 20.81
N THR A 391 -3.01 7.55 20.22
CA THR A 391 -3.00 6.22 20.85
C THR A 391 -1.59 5.66 20.80
N PHE A 392 -0.99 5.41 21.96
CA PHE A 392 0.38 4.90 22.09
C PHE A 392 0.38 3.41 22.39
N TYR A 393 1.36 2.71 21.83
CA TYR A 393 1.61 1.29 22.03
C TYR A 393 3.05 1.06 22.50
N GLY A 394 3.27 -0.01 23.24
CA GLY A 394 4.60 -0.41 23.69
C GLY A 394 4.57 -1.45 24.80
N GLU A 395 5.69 -1.58 25.48
CA GLU A 395 5.88 -2.49 26.62
C GLU A 395 6.10 -1.68 27.90
N ILE A 396 5.21 -1.85 28.88
CA ILE A 396 5.36 -1.21 30.20
C ILE A 396 6.58 -1.80 30.90
N GLN A 397 7.43 -0.92 31.43
CA GLN A 397 8.57 -1.31 32.25
C GLN A 397 8.14 -1.31 33.72
N LEU A 398 8.41 -2.43 34.43
CA LEU A 398 8.05 -2.64 35.83
C LEU A 398 9.15 -2.23 36.81
#